data_AF-A0AAE0A0R3-F1
#
_entry.id   AF-A0AAE0A0R3-F1
#
_cell.length_a   1.000
_cell.length_b   1.000
_cell.length_c   1.000
_cell.angle_alpha   90.00
_cell.angle_beta   90.00
_cell.angle_gamma   90.00
#
_symmetry.space_group_name_H-M   'P 1'
#
loop_
_entity.id
_entity.type
_entity.pdbx_description
1 polymer ?
#
loop_
_entity_poly.entity_id
_entity_poly.type
_entity_poly.pdbx_seq_one_letter_code
_entity_poly.pdbx_strand_id
1 'polypeptide(L)'
;MIRSPPNLGLDATVDELFSPSGGWNVELIHNTFLPDVAKSILQVPIAVGTNPDALLWHYKTCGRYTVGSGYWQARGLHRSPCSSMASPLRYWWTSFWRLHIPLKVKIFFWRACFDWIPTNFNIARRGILVNGRCGACQASPETTKHALLDCKKLNHIRTEWSHVRTAVRGNPASFFDFVTALFAVASEEDNELFCVLVWRVWGCRNAVLHGTYNMDKSEIFCWSQDFLAEFRSHFRGQNQVLPLAPPIPVQWTPPVLRGFKLNCAVAFGRNGEQIGLGMVIRDSTCEVFACCSQSVGSNLNTRTSKLVAIQRGLQFGLDCGIFLSVFEMDDVQLINWVNSGHHFDSEYGAILMNILHLSVCFHGLLFCHVPASANKAARGLATYVLGGVGDTFWMEESPSCISDVLETEKSV
;
A
#
# COMPACT_ATOMS: atom_id res chain seq x y z
N MET A 1 39.44 -7.01 16.89
CA MET A 1 39.68 -5.78 17.67
C MET A 1 39.29 -4.62 16.76
N ILE A 2 38.09 -4.06 16.94
CA ILE A 2 37.58 -2.94 16.14
C ILE A 2 38.42 -1.73 16.55
N ARG A 3 39.39 -1.34 15.70
CA ARG A 3 40.15 -0.11 15.92
C ARG A 3 39.28 1.04 15.46
N SER A 4 39.15 2.09 16.26
CA SER A 4 38.61 3.37 15.81
C SER A 4 39.36 3.80 14.54
N PRO A 5 38.68 4.33 13.52
CA PRO A 5 39.35 4.75 12.30
C PRO A 5 40.42 5.80 12.65
N PRO A 6 41.64 5.71 12.09
CA PRO A 6 42.75 6.56 12.49
C PRO A 6 42.59 8.05 12.15
N ASN A 7 41.52 8.44 11.43
CA ASN A 7 41.43 9.72 10.75
C ASN A 7 40.22 10.61 11.15
N LEU A 8 39.34 10.15 12.04
CA LEU A 8 38.17 10.94 12.48
C LEU A 8 38.19 11.12 14.00
N GLY A 9 37.82 12.32 14.46
CA GLY A 9 37.68 12.63 15.88
C GLY A 9 36.55 11.82 16.53
N LEU A 10 36.55 11.76 17.88
CA LEU A 10 35.48 11.08 18.63
C LEU A 10 34.09 11.73 18.42
N ASP A 11 34.06 13.02 18.12
CA ASP A 11 32.86 13.81 17.90
C ASP A 11 32.62 14.13 16.41
N ALA A 12 33.25 13.38 15.49
CA ALA A 12 33.12 13.59 14.06
C ALA A 12 31.66 13.44 13.61
N THR A 13 31.19 14.42 12.83
CA THR A 13 29.84 14.43 12.25
C THR A 13 29.84 13.86 10.83
N VAL A 14 28.66 13.52 10.30
CA VAL A 14 28.53 12.89 8.97
C VAL A 14 28.99 13.82 7.84
N ASP A 15 28.87 15.13 8.02
CA ASP A 15 29.32 16.11 7.03
C ASP A 15 30.85 16.16 6.85
N GLU A 16 31.62 15.70 7.84
CA GLU A 16 33.08 15.52 7.70
C GLU A 16 33.45 14.41 6.71
N LEU A 17 32.50 13.53 6.36
CA LEU A 17 32.66 12.52 5.32
C LEU A 17 32.38 13.06 3.92
N PHE A 18 32.03 14.33 3.76
CA PHE A 18 31.75 14.93 2.46
C PHE A 18 33.03 15.45 1.78
N SER A 19 33.02 15.42 0.45
CA SER A 19 34.07 16.06 -0.36
C SER A 19 33.85 17.58 -0.42
N PRO A 20 34.91 18.41 -0.48
CA PRO A 20 34.80 19.85 -0.74
C PRO A 20 34.06 20.18 -2.06
N SER A 21 34.07 19.26 -3.04
CA SER A 21 33.35 19.38 -4.31
C SER A 21 31.86 19.00 -4.21
N GLY A 22 31.37 18.63 -3.01
CA GLY A 22 30.08 18.01 -2.81
C GLY A 22 30.11 16.48 -3.00
N GLY A 23 29.14 15.79 -2.39
CA GLY A 23 29.07 14.32 -2.39
C GLY A 23 29.97 13.67 -1.35
N TRP A 24 30.04 12.34 -1.36
CA TRP A 24 30.85 11.56 -0.42
C TRP A 24 32.34 11.64 -0.74
N ASN A 25 33.18 11.77 0.28
CA ASN A 25 34.62 11.59 0.16
C ASN A 25 34.94 10.08 0.12
N VAL A 26 34.95 9.52 -1.08
CA VAL A 26 35.10 8.08 -1.34
C VAL A 26 36.38 7.51 -0.73
N GLU A 27 37.50 8.21 -0.87
CA GLU A 27 38.79 7.79 -0.34
C GLU A 27 38.79 7.74 1.19
N LEU A 28 38.29 8.81 1.83
CA LEU A 28 38.17 8.87 3.29
C LEU A 28 37.27 7.73 3.81
N ILE A 29 36.12 7.49 3.19
CA ILE A 29 35.17 6.46 3.60
C ILE A 29 35.79 5.06 3.49
N HIS A 30 36.47 4.75 2.39
CA HIS A 30 37.13 3.45 2.23
C HIS A 30 38.28 3.23 3.21
N ASN A 31 39.01 4.29 3.56
CA ASN A 31 40.11 4.22 4.53
C ASN A 31 39.61 4.18 5.99
N THR A 32 38.34 4.54 6.23
CA THR A 32 37.75 4.67 7.57
C THR A 32 36.88 3.48 7.95
N PHE A 33 36.09 2.96 7.01
CA PHE A 33 35.09 1.93 7.27
C PHE A 33 35.45 0.60 6.61
N LEU A 34 34.96 -0.51 7.20
CA LEU A 34 35.06 -1.82 6.57
C LEU A 34 34.43 -1.81 5.17
N PRO A 35 34.90 -2.61 4.20
CA PRO A 35 34.43 -2.57 2.82
C PRO A 35 32.91 -2.61 2.67
N ASP A 36 32.22 -3.48 3.41
CA ASP A 36 30.76 -3.59 3.36
C ASP A 36 30.04 -2.35 3.91
N VAL A 37 30.59 -1.74 4.97
CA VAL A 37 30.03 -0.53 5.58
C VAL A 37 30.27 0.68 4.68
N ALA A 38 31.49 0.83 4.15
CA ALA A 38 31.83 1.85 3.16
C ALA A 38 30.89 1.75 1.94
N LYS A 39 30.65 0.52 1.45
CA LYS A 39 29.72 0.25 0.36
C LYS A 39 28.31 0.74 0.69
N SER A 40 27.82 0.51 1.90
CA SER A 40 26.49 0.98 2.35
C SER A 40 26.42 2.49 2.50
N ILE A 41 27.45 3.15 3.05
CA ILE A 41 27.51 4.61 3.19
C ILE A 41 27.44 5.28 1.83
N LEU A 42 28.27 4.82 0.88
CA LEU A 42 28.34 5.40 -0.47
C LEU A 42 27.03 5.27 -1.28
N GLN A 43 26.11 4.40 -0.85
CA GLN A 43 24.78 4.27 -1.46
C GLN A 43 23.76 5.27 -0.93
N VAL A 44 24.02 5.87 0.23
CA VAL A 44 23.13 6.87 0.82
C VAL A 44 23.20 8.12 -0.07
N PRO A 45 22.09 8.54 -0.68
CA PRO A 45 22.10 9.71 -1.54
C PRO A 45 22.31 10.98 -0.71
N ILE A 46 23.19 11.87 -1.18
CA ILE A 46 23.39 13.18 -0.58
C ILE A 46 22.52 14.20 -1.31
N ALA A 47 21.80 15.02 -0.54
CA ALA A 47 21.06 16.15 -1.07
C ALA A 47 22.04 17.26 -1.46
N VAL A 48 21.82 17.91 -2.60
CA VAL A 48 22.58 19.08 -3.03
C VAL A 48 22.06 20.29 -2.24
N GLY A 49 22.83 20.75 -1.25
CA GLY A 49 22.55 21.94 -0.45
C GLY A 49 22.56 21.69 1.06
N THR A 50 22.48 22.77 1.85
CA THR A 50 22.44 22.72 3.31
C THR A 50 20.99 22.62 3.80
N ASN A 51 20.48 21.39 3.86
CA ASN A 51 19.20 21.14 4.54
C ASN A 51 19.46 20.93 6.05
N PRO A 52 18.60 21.47 6.93
CA PRO A 52 18.70 21.19 8.36
C PRO A 52 18.40 19.71 8.63
N ASP A 53 19.07 19.15 9.63
CA ASP A 53 18.78 17.79 10.11
C ASP A 53 17.31 17.67 10.55
N ALA A 54 16.68 16.55 10.17
CA ALA A 54 15.28 16.27 10.46
C ALA A 54 15.09 14.85 11.00
N LEU A 55 14.16 14.70 11.94
CA LEU A 55 13.75 13.39 12.46
C LEU A 55 12.81 12.69 11.48
N LEU A 56 13.21 11.52 11.00
CA LEU A 56 12.42 10.71 10.06
C LEU A 56 11.79 9.49 10.74
N TRP A 57 10.49 9.32 10.54
CA TRP A 57 9.74 8.14 10.96
C TRP A 57 9.90 6.99 9.96
N HIS A 58 10.98 6.22 10.11
CA HIS A 58 11.36 5.15 9.18
C HIS A 58 10.30 4.04 8.97
N TYR A 59 9.31 3.91 9.86
CA TYR A 59 8.21 2.95 9.70
C TYR A 59 7.12 3.39 8.69
N LYS A 60 7.29 4.54 8.03
CA LYS A 60 6.40 5.00 6.97
C LYS A 60 7.24 5.51 5.79
N THR A 61 6.83 5.18 4.57
CA THR A 61 7.57 5.53 3.34
C THR A 61 7.65 7.03 3.05
N CYS A 62 6.76 7.85 3.63
CA CYS A 62 6.86 9.32 3.56
C CYS A 62 7.58 9.92 4.78
N GLY A 63 8.15 9.08 5.64
CA GLY A 63 8.87 9.40 6.89
C GLY A 63 8.18 10.36 7.87
N ARG A 64 6.91 10.69 7.67
CA ARG A 64 6.10 11.44 8.65
C ARG A 64 5.46 10.51 9.68
N TYR A 65 5.62 10.85 10.95
CA TYR A 65 4.91 10.21 12.05
C TYR A 65 3.42 10.57 12.02
N THR A 66 2.56 9.59 12.29
CA THR A 66 1.16 9.82 12.66
C THR A 66 0.82 8.99 13.90
N VAL A 67 -0.17 9.42 14.68
CA VAL A 67 -0.67 8.64 15.84
C VAL A 67 -1.03 7.21 15.40
N GLY A 68 -1.60 7.05 14.21
CA GLY A 68 -1.88 5.73 13.62
C GLY A 68 -0.62 4.89 13.38
N SER A 69 0.42 5.44 12.75
CA SER A 69 1.67 4.69 12.51
C SER A 69 2.39 4.36 13.82
N GLY A 70 2.38 5.28 14.78
CA GLY A 70 2.89 5.05 16.13
C GLY A 70 2.14 3.93 16.86
N TYR A 71 0.81 3.94 16.82
CA TYR A 71 -0.02 2.88 17.40
C TYR A 71 0.25 1.51 16.78
N TRP A 72 0.37 1.42 15.45
CA TRP A 72 0.72 0.17 14.77
C TRP A 72 2.08 -0.36 15.20
N GLN A 73 3.08 0.51 15.32
CA GLN A 73 4.40 0.12 15.78
C GLN A 73 4.40 -0.29 17.26
N ALA A 74 3.72 0.47 18.13
CA ALA A 74 3.58 0.15 19.54
C ALA A 74 2.87 -1.19 19.77
N ARG A 75 1.86 -1.52 18.96
CA ARG A 75 1.23 -2.85 18.97
C ARG A 75 2.17 -3.97 18.54
N GLY A 76 3.11 -3.68 17.62
CA GLY A 76 4.16 -4.61 17.23
C GLY A 76 5.16 -4.86 18.36
N LEU A 77 5.54 -3.81 19.09
CA LEU A 77 6.49 -3.86 20.21
C LEU A 77 5.93 -4.57 21.46
N HIS A 78 4.63 -4.43 21.73
CA HIS A 78 3.95 -5.15 22.81
C HIS A 78 3.65 -6.63 22.51
N ARG A 79 4.04 -7.14 21.34
CA ARG A 79 4.08 -8.58 21.11
C ARG A 79 5.35 -9.14 21.75
N SER A 80 5.29 -9.46 23.05
CA SER A 80 5.83 -10.76 23.44
C SER A 80 5.22 -11.79 22.48
N PRO A 81 5.97 -12.78 21.98
CA PRO A 81 5.39 -13.88 21.21
C PRO A 81 4.47 -14.68 22.15
N CYS A 82 3.26 -14.16 22.37
CA CYS A 82 2.16 -14.96 22.84
C CYS A 82 1.69 -15.72 21.61
N SER A 83 2.40 -16.82 21.35
CA SER A 83 2.17 -17.78 20.26
C SER A 83 0.82 -18.51 20.37
N SER A 84 -0.14 -18.00 21.12
CA SER A 84 -1.47 -18.59 21.35
C SER A 84 -2.62 -17.91 20.60
N MET A 85 -2.37 -16.81 19.87
CA MET A 85 -3.29 -16.29 18.82
C MET A 85 -2.82 -16.65 17.39
N ALA A 86 -1.92 -17.64 17.28
CA ALA A 86 -1.34 -18.08 16.02
C ALA A 86 -2.41 -18.62 15.05
N SER A 87 -2.13 -18.44 13.75
CA SER A 87 -2.82 -18.96 12.53
C SER A 87 -4.36 -19.01 12.49
N PRO A 88 -5.09 -19.98 13.09
CA PRO A 88 -6.54 -20.18 12.89
C PRO A 88 -7.43 -18.95 13.06
N LEU A 89 -7.21 -18.09 14.06
CA LEU A 89 -8.04 -16.89 14.25
C LEU A 89 -7.84 -15.86 13.13
N ARG A 90 -6.62 -15.74 12.59
CA ARG A 90 -6.34 -14.86 11.44
C ARG A 90 -7.04 -15.37 10.18
N TYR A 91 -7.02 -16.68 9.95
CA TYR A 91 -7.73 -17.30 8.82
C TYR A 91 -9.24 -17.16 8.97
N TRP A 92 -9.77 -17.38 10.17
CA TRP A 92 -11.18 -17.21 10.47
C TRP A 92 -11.65 -15.77 10.20
N TRP A 93 -10.93 -14.75 10.68
CA TRP A 93 -11.26 -13.36 10.39
C TRP A 93 -11.15 -13.05 8.89
N THR A 94 -10.15 -13.58 8.21
CA THR A 94 -10.02 -13.41 6.75
C THR A 94 -11.23 -13.97 6.01
N SER A 95 -11.73 -15.14 6.44
CA SER A 95 -12.96 -15.74 5.92
C SER A 95 -14.19 -14.89 6.23
N PHE A 96 -14.37 -14.47 7.49
CA PHE A 96 -15.47 -13.60 7.91
C PHE A 96 -15.55 -12.29 7.10
N TRP A 97 -14.41 -11.64 6.84
CA TRP A 97 -14.39 -10.39 6.10
C TRP A 97 -14.72 -10.56 4.61
N ARG A 98 -14.65 -11.79 4.06
CA ARG A 98 -15.04 -12.12 2.68
C ARG A 98 -16.53 -12.31 2.47
N LEU A 99 -17.30 -12.58 3.54
CA LEU A 99 -18.75 -12.76 3.47
C LEU A 99 -19.46 -11.62 2.73
N HIS A 100 -20.46 -11.93 1.91
CA HIS A 100 -21.25 -10.99 1.12
C HIS A 100 -22.40 -10.38 1.92
N ILE A 101 -22.05 -9.66 2.98
CA ILE A 101 -22.98 -8.92 3.84
C ILE A 101 -22.57 -7.44 3.95
N PRO A 102 -23.53 -6.52 4.24
CA PRO A 102 -23.22 -5.10 4.38
C PRO A 102 -22.16 -4.82 5.45
N LEU A 103 -21.30 -3.83 5.21
CA LEU A 103 -20.21 -3.47 6.12
C LEU A 103 -20.71 -3.12 7.54
N LYS A 104 -21.87 -2.48 7.66
CA LYS A 104 -22.50 -2.17 8.96
C LYS A 104 -22.80 -3.44 9.79
N VAL A 105 -23.21 -4.52 9.12
CA VAL A 105 -23.45 -5.83 9.75
C VAL A 105 -22.14 -6.45 10.17
N LYS A 106 -21.11 -6.41 9.30
CA LYS A 106 -19.75 -6.90 9.63
C LYS A 106 -19.17 -6.21 10.86
N ILE A 107 -19.23 -4.88 10.92
CA ILE A 107 -18.69 -4.09 12.04
C ILE A 107 -19.43 -4.42 13.34
N PHE A 108 -20.76 -4.51 13.30
CA PHE A 108 -21.56 -4.90 14.46
C PHE A 108 -21.16 -6.30 14.94
N PHE A 109 -21.10 -7.27 14.03
CA PHE A 109 -20.84 -8.66 14.36
C PHE A 109 -19.41 -8.84 14.90
N TRP A 110 -18.43 -8.16 14.32
CA TRP A 110 -17.06 -8.07 14.84
C TRP A 110 -17.05 -7.55 16.29
N ARG A 111 -17.75 -6.44 16.58
CA ARG A 111 -17.88 -5.92 17.95
C ARG A 111 -18.56 -6.92 18.89
N ALA A 112 -19.53 -7.69 18.42
CA ALA A 112 -20.20 -8.70 19.22
C ALA A 112 -19.25 -9.87 19.57
N CYS A 113 -18.45 -10.35 18.62
CA CYS A 113 -17.43 -11.37 18.87
C CYS A 113 -16.41 -10.97 19.94
N PHE A 114 -16.05 -9.68 20.02
CA PHE A 114 -15.14 -9.17 21.04
C PHE A 114 -15.81 -8.73 22.35
N ASP A 115 -17.13 -8.97 22.52
CA ASP A 115 -17.91 -8.53 23.68
C ASP A 115 -17.82 -7.00 23.90
N TRP A 116 -17.88 -6.23 22.80
CA TRP A 116 -17.75 -4.76 22.81
C TRP A 116 -19.06 -4.03 22.58
N ILE A 117 -20.13 -4.74 22.23
CA ILE A 117 -21.45 -4.14 22.08
C ILE A 117 -22.00 -3.64 23.44
N PRO A 118 -22.81 -2.57 23.44
CA PRO A 118 -23.26 -1.91 24.67
C PRO A 118 -24.41 -2.67 25.32
N THR A 119 -24.14 -3.89 25.80
CA THR A 119 -25.07 -4.58 26.70
C THR A 119 -25.00 -3.96 28.09
N ASN A 120 -26.06 -4.12 28.90
CA ASN A 120 -26.10 -3.57 30.25
C ASN A 120 -24.93 -4.06 31.11
N PHE A 121 -24.50 -5.32 30.93
CA PHE A 121 -23.32 -5.85 31.61
C PHE A 121 -22.04 -5.12 31.22
N ASN A 122 -21.83 -4.88 29.92
CA ASN A 122 -20.63 -4.19 29.43
C ASN A 122 -20.63 -2.70 29.79
N ILE A 123 -21.80 -2.07 29.83
CA ILE A 123 -21.97 -0.68 30.29
C ILE A 123 -21.61 -0.58 31.77
N ALA A 124 -22.14 -1.46 32.62
CA ALA A 124 -21.82 -1.52 34.04
C ALA A 124 -20.32 -1.81 34.28
N ARG A 125 -19.73 -2.72 33.52
CA ARG A 125 -18.29 -3.05 33.57
C ARG A 125 -17.39 -1.84 33.26
N ARG A 126 -17.89 -0.86 32.51
CA ARG A 126 -17.18 0.39 32.16
C ARG A 126 -17.41 1.52 33.18
N GLY A 127 -18.05 1.24 34.32
CA GLY A 127 -18.24 2.21 35.40
C GLY A 127 -19.47 3.11 35.25
N ILE A 128 -20.35 2.85 34.27
CA ILE A 128 -21.61 3.59 34.12
C ILE A 128 -22.66 2.95 35.04
N LEU A 129 -23.38 3.78 35.82
CA LEU A 129 -24.39 3.34 36.79
C LEU A 129 -25.66 2.80 36.09
N VAL A 130 -25.64 1.51 35.74
CA VAL A 130 -26.81 0.77 35.24
C VAL A 130 -26.93 -0.58 35.94
N ASN A 131 -28.16 -1.09 36.04
CA ASN A 131 -28.40 -2.46 36.48
C ASN A 131 -27.93 -3.41 35.36
N GLY A 132 -26.75 -4.05 35.53
CA GLY A 132 -26.10 -4.90 34.51
C GLY A 132 -26.89 -6.15 34.08
N ARG A 133 -28.14 -6.30 34.52
CA ARG A 133 -29.08 -7.35 34.14
C ARG A 133 -29.71 -7.09 32.77
N CYS A 134 -30.17 -8.16 32.13
CA CYS A 134 -30.85 -8.08 30.84
C CYS A 134 -32.16 -7.31 30.96
N GLY A 135 -32.30 -6.27 30.14
CA GLY A 135 -33.51 -5.45 30.12
C GLY A 135 -34.78 -6.21 29.76
N ALA A 136 -34.67 -7.33 29.03
CA ALA A 136 -35.81 -8.16 28.62
C ALA A 136 -36.22 -9.21 29.67
N CYS A 137 -35.28 -9.98 30.21
CA CYS A 137 -35.62 -11.06 31.16
C CYS A 137 -35.47 -10.67 32.63
N GLN A 138 -34.69 -9.64 32.95
CA GLN A 138 -34.38 -9.15 34.29
C GLN A 138 -33.77 -10.18 35.26
N ALA A 139 -33.47 -11.39 34.78
CA ALA A 139 -33.08 -12.54 35.59
C ALA A 139 -31.58 -12.87 35.53
N SER A 140 -30.87 -12.46 34.49
CA SER A 140 -29.45 -12.77 34.29
C SER A 140 -28.66 -11.54 33.84
N PRO A 141 -27.33 -11.49 34.10
CA PRO A 141 -26.45 -10.46 33.53
C PRO A 141 -26.58 -10.42 32.01
N GLU A 142 -26.68 -9.21 31.44
CA GLU A 142 -26.80 -9.05 29.99
C GLU A 142 -25.44 -9.16 29.31
N THR A 143 -24.83 -10.34 29.27
CA THR A 143 -23.64 -10.56 28.44
C THR A 143 -24.02 -10.53 26.95
N THR A 144 -23.03 -10.34 26.05
CA THR A 144 -23.29 -10.43 24.60
C THR A 144 -23.92 -11.76 24.21
N LYS A 145 -23.43 -12.87 24.77
CA LYS A 145 -24.01 -14.21 24.60
C LYS A 145 -25.46 -14.26 25.09
N HIS A 146 -25.78 -13.68 26.25
CA HIS A 146 -27.15 -13.67 26.75
C HIS A 146 -28.09 -12.83 25.88
N ALA A 147 -27.69 -11.61 25.53
CA ALA A 147 -28.46 -10.70 24.70
C ALA A 147 -28.73 -11.27 23.30
N LEU A 148 -27.79 -12.00 22.71
CA LEU A 148 -27.91 -12.51 21.34
C LEU A 148 -28.39 -13.97 21.25
N LEU A 149 -28.09 -14.83 22.23
CA LEU A 149 -28.33 -16.28 22.15
C LEU A 149 -29.17 -16.87 23.30
N ASP A 150 -28.89 -16.51 24.57
CA ASP A 150 -29.43 -17.28 25.72
C ASP A 150 -30.72 -16.72 26.34
N CYS A 151 -31.03 -15.42 26.16
CA CYS A 151 -32.18 -14.79 26.80
C CYS A 151 -33.50 -15.47 26.41
N LYS A 152 -34.12 -16.22 27.34
CA LYS A 152 -35.35 -16.99 27.09
C LYS A 152 -36.53 -16.11 26.65
N LYS A 153 -36.61 -14.88 27.15
CA LYS A 153 -37.66 -13.93 26.76
C LYS A 153 -37.54 -13.47 25.31
N LEU A 154 -36.34 -13.58 24.71
CA LEU A 154 -36.10 -13.28 23.29
C LEU A 154 -36.11 -14.55 22.42
N ASN A 155 -36.47 -15.73 22.96
CA ASN A 155 -36.53 -16.96 22.18
C ASN A 155 -37.51 -16.87 21.00
N HIS A 156 -38.62 -16.16 21.16
CA HIS A 156 -39.62 -15.99 20.10
C HIS A 156 -39.06 -15.27 18.85
N ILE A 157 -38.08 -14.39 19.04
CA ILE A 157 -37.34 -13.65 17.99
C ILE A 157 -36.31 -14.58 17.29
N ARG A 158 -35.99 -15.69 17.93
CA ARG A 158 -34.91 -16.62 17.59
C ARG A 158 -35.42 -17.98 17.10
N THR A 159 -36.72 -18.21 17.03
CA THR A 159 -37.26 -19.54 16.71
C THR A 159 -36.87 -19.98 15.30
N GLU A 160 -36.81 -19.04 14.37
CA GLU A 160 -36.58 -19.29 12.94
C GLU A 160 -35.13 -19.65 12.59
N TRP A 161 -34.12 -19.32 13.42
CA TRP A 161 -32.72 -19.73 13.18
C TRP A 161 -32.32 -21.03 13.91
N SER A 162 -33.32 -21.75 14.46
CA SER A 162 -33.08 -22.96 15.25
C SER A 162 -32.34 -24.04 14.46
N HIS A 163 -32.58 -24.13 13.15
CA HIS A 163 -31.85 -24.98 12.20
C HIS A 163 -30.35 -24.66 12.14
N VAL A 164 -29.98 -23.38 12.24
CA VAL A 164 -28.58 -22.92 12.31
C VAL A 164 -27.96 -23.27 13.67
N ARG A 165 -28.74 -23.14 14.76
CA ARG A 165 -28.28 -23.40 16.14
C ARG A 165 -28.08 -24.89 16.44
N THR A 166 -28.86 -25.79 15.84
CA THR A 166 -28.77 -27.25 16.08
C THR A 166 -27.44 -27.86 15.61
N ALA A 167 -26.68 -27.16 14.79
CA ALA A 167 -25.39 -27.62 14.28
C ALA A 167 -24.25 -27.55 15.31
N VAL A 168 -24.39 -26.73 16.37
CA VAL A 168 -23.35 -26.56 17.40
C VAL A 168 -23.64 -27.46 18.61
N ARG A 169 -22.72 -28.39 18.92
CA ARG A 169 -22.81 -29.24 20.12
C ARG A 169 -22.25 -28.51 21.36
N GLY A 170 -22.92 -28.66 22.49
CA GLY A 170 -22.46 -28.17 23.80
C GLY A 170 -22.92 -26.75 24.16
N ASN A 171 -22.41 -26.23 25.29
CA ASN A 171 -22.71 -24.88 25.77
C ASN A 171 -21.45 -24.00 25.63
N PRO A 172 -21.33 -23.17 24.57
CA PRO A 172 -20.15 -22.36 24.32
C PRO A 172 -19.91 -21.34 25.44
N ALA A 173 -18.66 -21.07 25.79
CA ALA A 173 -18.33 -20.15 26.89
C ALA A 173 -18.66 -18.68 26.54
N SER A 174 -18.46 -18.29 25.28
CA SER A 174 -18.73 -16.93 24.77
C SER A 174 -19.58 -16.93 23.50
N PHE A 175 -20.00 -15.72 23.07
CA PHE A 175 -20.63 -15.54 21.76
C PHE A 175 -19.65 -15.90 20.63
N PHE A 176 -18.37 -15.58 20.78
CA PHE A 176 -17.36 -15.91 19.78
C PHE A 176 -17.15 -17.42 19.63
N ASP A 177 -17.12 -18.17 20.74
CA ASP A 177 -16.98 -19.63 20.69
C ASP A 177 -18.17 -20.31 20.01
N PHE A 178 -19.38 -19.75 20.18
CA PHE A 178 -20.55 -20.22 19.44
C PHE A 178 -20.40 -19.99 17.94
N VAL A 179 -19.99 -18.77 17.57
CA VAL A 179 -19.84 -18.34 16.16
C VAL A 179 -18.77 -19.15 15.44
N THR A 180 -17.61 -19.39 16.08
CA THR A 180 -16.54 -20.18 15.49
C THR A 180 -16.94 -21.63 15.28
N ALA A 181 -17.66 -22.22 16.24
CA ALA A 181 -18.22 -23.57 16.09
C ALA A 181 -19.27 -23.63 14.99
N LEU A 182 -20.12 -22.61 14.86
CA LEU A 182 -21.16 -22.55 13.83
C LEU A 182 -20.57 -22.43 12.42
N PHE A 183 -19.64 -21.49 12.22
CA PHE A 183 -19.03 -21.24 10.91
C PHE A 183 -18.18 -22.42 10.41
N ALA A 184 -17.76 -23.31 11.31
CA ALA A 184 -17.04 -24.53 10.96
C ALA A 184 -17.96 -25.61 10.34
N VAL A 185 -19.28 -25.54 10.55
CA VAL A 185 -20.24 -26.58 10.14
C VAL A 185 -21.32 -26.07 9.18
N ALA A 186 -21.58 -24.76 9.15
CA ALA A 186 -22.60 -24.13 8.32
C ALA A 186 -22.04 -23.68 6.96
N SER A 187 -22.92 -23.58 5.95
CA SER A 187 -22.55 -23.07 4.63
C SER A 187 -22.20 -21.57 4.69
N GLU A 188 -21.51 -21.06 3.67
CA GLU A 188 -21.23 -19.61 3.59
C GLU A 188 -22.53 -18.78 3.54
N GLU A 189 -23.55 -19.27 2.84
CA GLU A 189 -24.86 -18.61 2.77
C GLU A 189 -25.58 -18.58 4.14
N ASP A 190 -25.52 -19.67 4.89
CA ASP A 190 -26.08 -19.74 6.24
C ASP A 190 -25.32 -18.83 7.21
N ASN A 191 -23.99 -18.73 7.06
CA ASN A 191 -23.16 -17.83 7.85
C ASN A 191 -23.51 -16.35 7.60
N GLU A 192 -23.75 -15.98 6.34
CA GLU A 192 -24.20 -14.64 5.96
C GLU A 192 -25.58 -14.33 6.54
N LEU A 193 -26.54 -15.24 6.36
CA LEU A 193 -27.90 -15.11 6.89
C LEU A 193 -27.88 -15.00 8.42
N PHE A 194 -27.08 -15.82 9.09
CA PHE A 194 -26.89 -15.77 10.54
C PHE A 194 -26.38 -14.40 11.00
N CYS A 195 -25.40 -13.81 10.31
CA CYS A 195 -24.89 -12.48 10.65
C CYS A 195 -25.99 -11.41 10.60
N VAL A 196 -26.82 -11.44 9.55
CA VAL A 196 -27.95 -10.51 9.39
C VAL A 196 -29.00 -10.74 10.47
N LEU A 197 -29.33 -11.99 10.78
CA LEU A 197 -30.28 -12.35 11.83
C LEU A 197 -29.83 -11.86 13.21
N VAL A 198 -28.57 -12.10 13.61
CA VAL A 198 -28.04 -11.60 14.90
C VAL A 198 -28.15 -10.07 14.96
N TRP A 199 -27.82 -9.40 13.85
CA TRP A 199 -27.93 -7.94 13.78
C TRP A 199 -29.37 -7.46 13.91
N ARG A 200 -30.33 -8.15 13.27
CA ARG A 200 -31.75 -7.84 13.38
C ARG A 200 -32.27 -8.07 14.80
N VAL A 201 -31.90 -9.20 15.43
CA VAL A 201 -32.21 -9.52 16.84
C VAL A 201 -31.73 -8.40 17.76
N TRP A 202 -30.51 -7.88 17.55
CA TRP A 202 -29.98 -6.76 18.31
C TRP A 202 -30.82 -5.48 18.13
N GLY A 203 -31.21 -5.17 16.89
CA GLY A 203 -32.11 -4.05 16.59
C GLY A 203 -33.46 -4.18 17.30
N CYS A 204 -34.10 -5.36 17.22
CA CYS A 204 -35.36 -5.66 17.88
C CYS A 204 -35.24 -5.53 19.40
N ARG A 205 -34.17 -6.07 20.01
CA ARG A 205 -33.90 -5.90 21.44
C ARG A 205 -33.83 -4.41 21.83
N ASN A 206 -33.16 -3.58 21.03
CA ASN A 206 -33.05 -2.16 21.32
C ASN A 206 -34.41 -1.46 21.22
N ALA A 207 -35.21 -1.78 20.21
CA ALA A 207 -36.56 -1.23 20.05
C ALA A 207 -37.47 -1.57 21.24
N VAL A 208 -37.42 -2.82 21.74
CA VAL A 208 -38.15 -3.25 22.95
C VAL A 208 -37.78 -2.41 24.17
N LEU A 209 -36.49 -2.07 24.34
CA LEU A 209 -36.04 -1.30 25.50
C LEU A 209 -36.34 0.19 25.41
N HIS A 210 -36.39 0.73 24.21
CA HIS A 210 -36.77 2.12 23.99
C HIS A 210 -38.29 2.32 23.84
N GLY A 211 -39.09 1.26 24.02
CA GLY A 211 -40.55 1.32 24.01
C GLY A 211 -41.15 1.58 22.63
N THR A 212 -40.38 1.35 21.54
CA THR A 212 -40.76 1.80 20.19
C THR A 212 -41.35 0.72 19.30
N TYR A 213 -41.36 -0.58 19.64
CA TYR A 213 -41.86 -1.57 18.68
C TYR A 213 -42.24 -2.97 19.20
N ASN A 214 -43.20 -3.59 18.50
CA ASN A 214 -43.81 -4.91 18.70
C ASN A 214 -43.88 -5.61 17.31
N MET A 215 -42.92 -6.48 16.96
CA MET A 215 -42.92 -7.23 15.68
C MET A 215 -43.52 -8.62 15.82
N ASP A 216 -44.17 -9.08 14.76
CA ASP A 216 -44.59 -10.47 14.62
C ASP A 216 -43.40 -11.40 14.23
N LYS A 217 -43.50 -12.66 14.64
CA LYS A 217 -42.40 -13.64 14.67
C LYS A 217 -41.92 -14.05 13.26
N SER A 218 -42.83 -14.13 12.30
CA SER A 218 -42.58 -14.53 10.91
C SER A 218 -41.82 -13.46 10.10
N GLU A 219 -41.86 -12.21 10.54
CA GLU A 219 -41.29 -11.08 9.80
C GLU A 219 -39.76 -11.02 9.87
N ILE A 220 -39.14 -11.52 10.95
CA ILE A 220 -37.69 -11.34 11.18
C ILE A 220 -36.85 -12.16 10.20
N PHE A 221 -37.25 -13.41 9.98
CA PHE A 221 -36.55 -14.31 9.07
C PHE A 221 -36.75 -13.89 7.62
N CYS A 222 -38.00 -13.65 7.20
CA CYS A 222 -38.32 -13.15 5.86
C CYS A 222 -37.57 -11.84 5.58
N TRP A 223 -37.64 -10.88 6.50
CA TRP A 223 -36.92 -9.62 6.37
C TRP A 223 -35.41 -9.81 6.21
N SER A 224 -34.80 -10.76 6.95
CA SER A 224 -33.36 -11.01 6.87
C SER A 224 -32.97 -11.65 5.54
N GLN A 225 -33.82 -12.53 5.00
CA GLN A 225 -33.65 -13.11 3.66
C GLN A 225 -33.79 -12.03 2.58
N ASP A 226 -34.85 -11.22 2.63
CA ASP A 226 -35.12 -10.15 1.68
C ASP A 226 -33.99 -9.11 1.68
N PHE A 227 -33.55 -8.70 2.88
CA PHE A 227 -32.44 -7.76 3.05
C PHE A 227 -31.12 -8.29 2.46
N LEU A 228 -30.85 -9.58 2.62
CA LEU A 228 -29.65 -10.20 2.06
C LEU A 228 -29.75 -10.38 0.54
N ALA A 229 -30.93 -10.76 0.03
CA ALA A 229 -31.20 -10.88 -1.39
C ALA A 229 -31.06 -9.53 -2.12
N GLU A 230 -31.62 -8.46 -1.54
CA GLU A 230 -31.47 -7.09 -2.03
C GLU A 230 -30.00 -6.64 -2.03
N PHE A 231 -29.25 -6.93 -0.97
CA PHE A 231 -27.83 -6.60 -0.93
C PHE A 231 -27.03 -7.35 -2.01
N ARG A 232 -27.31 -8.65 -2.19
CA ARG A 232 -26.65 -9.50 -3.20
C ARG A 232 -26.94 -9.04 -4.63
N SER A 233 -28.16 -8.59 -4.93
CA SER A 233 -28.51 -8.10 -6.27
C SER A 233 -27.72 -6.84 -6.64
N HIS A 234 -27.55 -5.91 -5.71
CA HIS A 234 -26.74 -4.69 -5.91
C HIS A 234 -25.24 -5.01 -6.01
N PHE A 235 -24.74 -5.94 -5.21
CA PHE A 235 -23.33 -6.33 -5.23
C PHE A 235 -22.94 -7.06 -6.53
N ARG A 236 -23.83 -7.90 -7.07
CA ARG A 236 -23.64 -8.53 -8.40
C ARG A 236 -23.66 -7.51 -9.53
N GLY A 237 -24.48 -6.46 -9.44
CA GLY A 237 -24.52 -5.36 -10.41
C GLY A 237 -23.25 -4.52 -10.45
N GLN A 238 -22.52 -4.40 -9.34
CA GLN A 238 -21.25 -3.66 -9.27
C GLN A 238 -20.02 -4.49 -9.68
N ASN A 239 -20.09 -5.83 -9.58
CA ASN A 239 -19.00 -6.74 -9.95
C ASN A 239 -19.19 -7.43 -11.32
N GLN A 240 -20.23 -7.08 -12.09
CA GLN A 240 -20.23 -7.35 -13.53
C GLN A 240 -19.24 -6.40 -14.20
N VAL A 241 -17.97 -6.77 -14.12
CA VAL A 241 -16.97 -6.30 -15.09
C VAL A 241 -17.44 -6.87 -16.43
N LEU A 242 -18.07 -6.04 -17.27
CA LEU A 242 -18.19 -6.32 -18.70
C LEU A 242 -16.81 -6.80 -19.17
N PRO A 243 -16.71 -7.83 -20.04
CA PRO A 243 -15.42 -8.22 -20.58
C PRO A 243 -14.78 -6.94 -21.15
N LEU A 244 -13.72 -6.45 -20.49
CA LEU A 244 -12.98 -5.32 -20.99
C LEU A 244 -12.58 -5.72 -22.40
N ALA A 245 -12.96 -4.91 -23.39
CA ALA A 245 -12.36 -4.99 -24.70
C ALA A 245 -10.84 -5.12 -24.50
N PRO A 246 -10.13 -5.94 -25.30
CA PRO A 246 -8.69 -6.08 -25.15
C PRO A 246 -8.09 -4.67 -25.02
N PRO A 247 -7.26 -4.41 -23.97
CA PRO A 247 -6.79 -3.06 -23.70
C PRO A 247 -6.17 -2.53 -24.98
N ILE A 248 -6.73 -1.44 -25.52
CA ILE A 248 -6.21 -0.79 -26.71
C ILE A 248 -4.73 -0.54 -26.42
N PRO A 249 -3.79 -1.07 -27.22
CA PRO A 249 -2.38 -0.91 -26.96
C PRO A 249 -2.05 0.59 -26.98
N VAL A 250 -1.79 1.15 -25.80
CA VAL A 250 -1.36 2.53 -25.65
C VAL A 250 0.06 2.60 -26.22
N GLN A 251 0.21 3.37 -27.29
CA GLN A 251 1.49 3.70 -27.90
C GLN A 251 2.00 5.05 -27.37
N TRP A 252 3.31 5.28 -27.51
CA TRP A 252 3.91 6.56 -27.17
C TRP A 252 3.36 7.66 -28.08
N THR A 253 3.30 8.90 -27.57
CA THR A 253 2.86 10.07 -28.34
C THR A 253 3.88 11.20 -28.25
N PRO A 254 4.09 11.96 -29.36
CA PRO A 254 5.03 13.07 -29.38
C PRO A 254 4.59 14.22 -28.45
N PRO A 255 5.54 15.04 -27.97
CA PRO A 255 5.22 16.27 -27.25
C PRO A 255 4.55 17.32 -28.15
N VAL A 256 3.99 18.36 -27.51
CA VAL A 256 3.44 19.53 -28.20
C VAL A 256 4.53 20.22 -29.03
N LEU A 257 4.14 20.92 -30.10
CA LEU A 257 5.03 21.48 -31.13
C LEU A 257 6.28 22.17 -30.53
N ARG A 258 7.47 21.80 -31.02
CA ARG A 258 8.80 22.34 -30.61
C ARG A 258 9.30 21.96 -29.21
N GLY A 259 8.67 21.01 -28.53
CA GLY A 259 9.16 20.45 -27.27
C GLY A 259 10.02 19.20 -27.44
N PHE A 260 10.91 18.95 -26.49
CA PHE A 260 11.56 17.65 -26.30
C PHE A 260 10.89 16.87 -25.17
N LYS A 261 10.81 15.55 -25.33
CA LYS A 261 10.26 14.62 -24.34
C LYS A 261 11.26 13.51 -24.05
N LEU A 262 11.47 13.20 -22.78
CA LEU A 262 12.41 12.19 -22.32
C LEU A 262 11.64 11.04 -21.70
N ASN A 263 11.86 9.84 -22.22
CA ASN A 263 11.36 8.59 -21.66
C ASN A 263 12.48 7.88 -20.90
N CYS A 264 12.21 7.48 -19.66
CA CYS A 264 13.17 6.82 -18.80
C CYS A 264 12.65 5.46 -18.32
N ALA A 265 13.53 4.48 -18.25
CA ALA A 265 13.24 3.16 -17.70
C ALA A 265 14.45 2.57 -16.97
N VAL A 266 14.15 1.58 -16.12
CA VAL A 266 15.15 0.82 -15.36
C VAL A 266 14.97 -0.67 -15.62
N ALA A 267 16.07 -1.37 -15.85
CA ALA A 267 16.13 -2.82 -15.96
C ALA A 267 17.09 -3.39 -14.90
N PHE A 268 16.79 -4.59 -14.40
CA PHE A 268 17.62 -5.26 -13.41
C PHE A 268 18.27 -6.49 -14.05
N GLY A 269 19.58 -6.64 -13.89
CA GLY A 269 20.32 -7.82 -14.32
C GLY A 269 19.86 -9.09 -13.62
N ARG A 270 20.12 -10.26 -14.23
CA ARG A 270 19.63 -11.57 -13.74
C ARG A 270 20.04 -11.90 -12.30
N ASN A 271 21.19 -11.40 -11.86
CA ASN A 271 21.71 -11.63 -10.50
C ASN A 271 21.52 -10.40 -9.58
N GLY A 272 20.86 -9.33 -10.05
CA GLY A 272 20.78 -8.06 -9.33
C GLY A 272 22.12 -7.29 -9.25
N GLU A 273 23.20 -7.83 -9.83
CA GLU A 273 24.55 -7.24 -9.78
C GLU A 273 24.73 -5.98 -10.64
N GLN A 274 23.80 -5.72 -11.54
CA GLN A 274 23.84 -4.53 -12.38
C GLN A 274 22.42 -4.02 -12.59
N ILE A 275 22.28 -2.71 -12.56
CA ILE A 275 21.04 -2.02 -12.84
C ILE A 275 21.28 -1.19 -14.10
N GLY A 276 20.48 -1.43 -15.13
CA GLY A 276 20.56 -0.69 -16.37
C GLY A 276 19.54 0.45 -16.38
N LEU A 277 19.99 1.62 -16.80
CA LEU A 277 19.20 2.83 -16.99
C LEU A 277 19.12 3.11 -18.49
N GLY A 278 17.90 3.31 -18.99
CA GLY A 278 17.68 3.65 -20.39
C GLY A 278 16.92 4.96 -20.50
N MET A 279 17.42 5.87 -21.32
CA MET A 279 16.80 7.18 -21.56
C MET A 279 16.80 7.48 -23.05
N VAL A 280 15.66 7.93 -23.56
CA VAL A 280 15.52 8.37 -24.94
C VAL A 280 14.80 9.71 -24.98
N ILE A 281 15.40 10.65 -25.70
CA ILE A 281 14.90 12.00 -25.91
C ILE A 281 14.42 12.09 -27.35
N ARG A 282 13.16 12.49 -27.52
CA ARG A 282 12.51 12.64 -28.82
C ARG A 282 11.86 14.00 -28.97
N ASP A 283 11.82 14.48 -30.20
CA ASP A 283 11.18 15.73 -30.56
C ASP A 283 9.70 15.55 -30.94
N SER A 284 9.04 16.64 -31.36
CA SER A 284 7.64 16.61 -31.82
C SER A 284 7.43 15.91 -33.16
N THR A 285 8.49 15.56 -33.89
CA THR A 285 8.45 14.81 -35.16
C THR A 285 8.67 13.31 -34.97
N CYS A 286 8.71 12.84 -33.71
CA CYS A 286 9.02 11.47 -33.32
C CYS A 286 10.46 11.05 -33.68
N GLU A 287 11.34 12.00 -33.98
CA GLU A 287 12.75 11.72 -34.23
C GLU A 287 13.54 11.65 -32.91
N VAL A 288 14.54 10.77 -32.89
CA VAL A 288 15.45 10.63 -31.76
C VAL A 288 16.45 11.77 -31.80
N PHE A 289 16.45 12.58 -30.74
CA PHE A 289 17.46 13.60 -30.54
C PHE A 289 18.68 13.03 -29.80
N ALA A 290 18.45 12.26 -28.75
CA ALA A 290 19.52 11.63 -27.99
C ALA A 290 19.05 10.36 -27.26
N CYS A 291 19.92 9.38 -27.14
CA CYS A 291 19.71 8.18 -26.33
C CYS A 291 20.89 7.97 -25.38
N CYS A 292 20.62 7.40 -24.21
CA CYS A 292 21.67 6.83 -23.39
C CYS A 292 21.25 5.50 -22.75
N SER A 293 22.24 4.63 -22.59
CA SER A 293 22.15 3.34 -21.90
C SER A 293 23.31 3.28 -20.91
N GLN A 294 23.00 3.31 -19.62
CA GLN A 294 23.99 3.45 -18.54
C GLN A 294 23.81 2.38 -17.48
N SER A 295 24.91 1.95 -16.86
CA SER A 295 24.85 1.02 -15.74
C SER A 295 25.11 1.69 -14.41
N VAL A 296 24.38 1.27 -13.39
CA VAL A 296 24.60 1.67 -12.00
C VAL A 296 24.75 0.44 -11.10
N GLY A 297 25.47 0.62 -9.99
CA GLY A 297 25.84 -0.47 -9.09
C GLY A 297 24.64 -1.23 -8.48
N SER A 298 24.86 -2.51 -8.21
CA SER A 298 23.88 -3.53 -7.81
C SER A 298 23.02 -3.28 -6.57
N ASN A 299 23.45 -2.40 -5.66
CA ASN A 299 22.94 -2.42 -4.28
C ASN A 299 21.81 -1.41 -4.04
N LEU A 300 21.29 -0.79 -5.09
CA LEU A 300 20.13 0.09 -4.98
C LEU A 300 18.87 -0.76 -4.94
N ASN A 301 17.99 -0.46 -3.98
CA ASN A 301 16.64 -1.01 -4.02
C ASN A 301 15.88 -0.50 -5.26
N THR A 302 14.79 -1.19 -5.62
CA THR A 302 14.01 -0.89 -6.83
C THR A 302 13.50 0.55 -6.92
N ARG A 303 13.19 1.20 -5.78
CA ARG A 303 12.69 2.58 -5.76
C ARG A 303 13.82 3.58 -5.93
N THR A 304 14.91 3.39 -5.18
CA THR A 304 16.10 4.21 -5.26
C THR A 304 16.69 4.17 -6.66
N SER A 305 16.74 3.01 -7.32
CA SER A 305 17.26 2.92 -8.69
C SER A 305 16.41 3.70 -9.70
N LYS A 306 15.09 3.66 -9.58
CA LYS A 306 14.20 4.46 -10.41
C LYS A 306 14.32 5.97 -10.14
N LEU A 307 14.43 6.39 -8.88
CA LEU A 307 14.67 7.80 -8.56
C LEU A 307 16.03 8.29 -9.09
N VAL A 308 17.08 7.47 -8.98
CA VAL A 308 18.38 7.74 -9.60
C VAL A 308 18.24 7.85 -11.12
N ALA A 309 17.42 7.02 -11.75
CA ALA A 309 17.15 7.11 -13.19
C ALA A 309 16.46 8.43 -13.56
N ILE A 310 15.52 8.92 -12.75
CA ILE A 310 14.91 10.24 -12.94
C ILE A 310 15.97 11.34 -12.84
N GLN A 311 16.77 11.33 -11.77
CA GLN A 311 17.83 12.32 -11.57
C GLN A 311 18.84 12.31 -12.73
N ARG A 312 19.28 11.13 -13.17
CA ARG A 312 20.20 10.97 -14.29
C ARG A 312 19.59 11.40 -15.62
N GLY A 313 18.30 11.14 -15.83
CA GLY A 313 17.58 11.61 -17.03
C GLY A 313 17.48 13.12 -17.12
N LEU A 314 17.21 13.80 -15.99
CA LEU A 314 17.25 15.26 -15.96
C LEU A 314 18.65 15.80 -16.24
N GLN A 315 19.68 15.20 -15.62
CA GLN A 315 21.07 15.57 -15.89
C GLN A 315 21.43 15.37 -17.37
N PHE A 316 21.04 14.24 -17.97
CA PHE A 316 21.25 13.96 -19.38
C PHE A 316 20.58 15.00 -20.28
N GLY A 317 19.36 15.44 -19.96
CA GLY A 317 18.69 16.54 -20.66
C GLY A 317 19.48 17.86 -20.58
N LEU A 318 20.09 18.18 -19.44
CA LEU A 318 20.94 19.37 -19.29
C LEU A 318 22.24 19.25 -20.09
N ASP A 319 22.87 18.08 -20.04
CA ASP A 319 24.12 17.79 -20.75
C ASP A 319 23.93 17.88 -22.28
N CYS A 320 22.75 17.49 -22.77
CA CYS A 320 22.34 17.68 -24.17
C CYS A 320 22.03 19.14 -24.54
N GLY A 321 21.95 20.06 -23.58
CA GLY A 321 21.67 21.48 -23.84
C GLY A 321 20.25 21.77 -24.34
N ILE A 322 19.28 20.90 -24.02
CA ILE A 322 17.89 21.03 -24.49
C ILE A 322 16.94 21.55 -23.42
N PHE A 323 15.84 22.16 -23.85
CA PHE A 323 14.70 22.45 -22.98
C PHE A 323 13.72 21.28 -22.98
N LEU A 324 13.79 20.46 -21.93
CA LEU A 324 12.87 19.34 -21.75
C LEU A 324 11.48 19.84 -21.34
N SER A 325 10.45 19.44 -22.09
CA SER A 325 9.05 19.80 -21.81
C SER A 325 8.33 18.74 -20.98
N VAL A 326 8.64 17.46 -21.20
CA VAL A 326 7.99 16.33 -20.54
C VAL A 326 9.01 15.26 -20.17
N PHE A 327 8.94 14.76 -18.95
CA PHE A 327 9.66 13.59 -18.46
C PHE A 327 8.66 12.45 -18.21
N GLU A 328 8.91 11.28 -18.80
CA GLU A 328 8.02 10.11 -18.70
C GLU A 328 8.73 8.89 -18.08
N MET A 329 8.05 8.21 -17.16
CA MET A 329 8.49 6.93 -16.58
C MET A 329 7.31 5.97 -16.37
N ASP A 330 7.59 4.66 -16.38
CA ASP A 330 6.63 3.57 -16.13
C ASP A 330 6.43 3.24 -14.64
N ASP A 331 6.39 4.28 -13.78
CA ASP A 331 6.10 4.14 -12.35
C ASP A 331 5.19 5.27 -11.84
N VAL A 332 3.88 4.98 -11.77
CA VAL A 332 2.88 5.95 -11.33
C VAL A 332 3.12 6.45 -9.89
N GLN A 333 3.67 5.60 -9.01
CA GLN A 333 3.88 6.00 -7.61
C GLN A 333 5.00 7.03 -7.52
N LEU A 334 6.13 6.79 -8.18
CA LEU A 334 7.27 7.71 -8.14
C LEU A 334 6.97 9.03 -8.87
N ILE A 335 6.25 8.99 -9.99
CA ILE A 335 5.80 10.23 -10.66
C ILE A 335 4.92 11.05 -9.71
N ASN A 336 4.01 10.42 -8.97
CA ASN A 336 3.22 11.10 -7.96
C ASN A 336 4.06 11.64 -6.80
N TRP A 337 5.16 10.97 -6.41
CA TRP A 337 6.05 11.47 -5.37
C TRP A 337 6.76 12.74 -5.80
N VAL A 338 7.29 12.77 -7.02
CA VAL A 338 7.92 13.97 -7.60
C VAL A 338 6.92 15.11 -7.72
N ASN A 339 5.70 14.84 -8.20
CA ASN A 339 4.68 15.87 -8.38
C ASN A 339 4.07 16.40 -7.07
N SER A 340 3.89 15.56 -6.05
CA SER A 340 3.22 15.96 -4.79
C SER A 340 4.16 16.49 -3.72
N GLY A 341 5.45 16.14 -3.77
CA GLY A 341 6.42 16.50 -2.74
C GLY A 341 6.18 15.88 -1.36
N HIS A 342 5.24 14.93 -1.23
CA HIS A 342 4.87 14.33 0.06
C HIS A 342 5.95 13.44 0.69
N HIS A 343 7.00 13.11 -0.07
CA HIS A 343 8.06 12.17 0.32
C HIS A 343 9.42 12.84 0.58
N PHE A 344 9.49 14.17 0.65
CA PHE A 344 10.73 14.86 1.04
C PHE A 344 11.21 14.50 2.45
N ASP A 345 10.28 14.27 3.37
CA ASP A 345 10.58 13.86 4.73
C ASP A 345 10.76 12.34 4.82
N SER A 346 11.50 11.71 3.89
CA SER A 346 11.73 10.25 3.87
C SER A 346 13.17 9.90 3.54
N GLU A 347 13.51 8.60 3.61
CA GLU A 347 14.82 8.09 3.16
C GLU A 347 15.13 8.44 1.68
N TYR A 348 14.11 8.75 0.88
CA TYR A 348 14.24 9.17 -0.53
C TYR A 348 14.35 10.69 -0.69
N GLY A 349 14.20 11.46 0.40
CA GLY A 349 14.10 12.92 0.39
C GLY A 349 15.27 13.59 -0.29
N ALA A 350 16.49 13.10 -0.03
CA ALA A 350 17.71 13.63 -0.65
C ALA A 350 17.70 13.53 -2.18
N ILE A 351 17.33 12.37 -2.75
CA ILE A 351 17.24 12.21 -4.21
C ILE A 351 16.09 13.06 -4.76
N LEU A 352 14.93 13.07 -4.08
CA LEU A 352 13.77 13.84 -4.52
C LEU A 352 14.08 15.34 -4.57
N MET A 353 14.85 15.87 -3.62
CA MET A 353 15.33 17.25 -3.64
C MET A 353 16.29 17.51 -4.79
N ASN A 354 17.21 16.58 -5.09
CA ASN A 354 18.09 16.69 -6.26
C ASN A 354 17.29 16.72 -7.57
N ILE A 355 16.28 15.85 -7.69
CA ILE A 355 15.35 15.84 -8.83
C ILE A 355 14.65 17.19 -8.96
N LEU A 356 14.13 17.75 -7.85
CA LEU A 356 13.50 19.06 -7.87
C LEU A 356 14.48 20.15 -8.32
N HIS A 357 15.67 20.22 -7.73
CA HIS A 357 16.68 21.22 -8.11
C HIS A 357 17.03 21.15 -9.60
N LEU A 358 17.23 19.95 -10.15
CA LEU A 358 17.45 19.77 -11.58
C LEU A 358 16.23 20.15 -12.42
N SER A 359 15.02 19.85 -11.94
CA SER A 359 13.78 20.16 -12.67
C SER A 359 13.58 21.67 -12.87
N VAL A 360 14.05 22.51 -11.94
CA VAL A 360 13.93 23.98 -12.02
C VAL A 360 14.75 24.57 -13.19
N CYS A 361 15.78 23.86 -13.65
CA CYS A 361 16.55 24.26 -14.84
C CYS A 361 15.73 24.16 -16.15
N PHE A 362 14.57 23.48 -16.11
CA PHE A 362 13.67 23.32 -17.26
C PHE A 362 12.38 24.09 -17.03
N HIS A 363 12.14 25.13 -17.85
CA HIS A 363 10.94 25.95 -17.71
C HIS A 363 9.68 25.16 -18.13
N GLY A 364 8.78 24.92 -17.18
CA GLY A 364 7.49 24.25 -17.44
C GLY A 364 7.56 22.74 -17.63
N LEU A 365 8.62 22.07 -17.13
CA LEU A 365 8.75 20.62 -17.20
C LEU A 365 7.61 19.88 -16.49
N LEU A 366 7.01 18.91 -17.18
CA LEU A 366 5.96 18.04 -16.65
C LEU A 366 6.47 16.61 -16.41
N PHE A 367 6.24 16.06 -15.21
CA PHE A 367 6.46 14.64 -14.93
C PHE A 367 5.18 13.84 -15.16
N CYS A 368 5.23 12.91 -16.11
CA CYS A 368 4.09 12.12 -16.56
C CYS A 368 4.34 10.62 -16.40
N HIS A 369 3.30 9.88 -16.04
CA HIS A 369 3.32 8.43 -16.07
C HIS A 369 2.93 7.93 -17.47
N VAL A 370 3.66 6.94 -17.96
CA VAL A 370 3.37 6.23 -19.22
C VAL A 370 3.31 4.72 -18.93
N PRO A 371 2.36 3.95 -19.48
CA PRO A 371 2.37 2.50 -19.30
C PRO A 371 3.62 1.88 -19.95
N ALA A 372 4.08 0.74 -19.41
CA ALA A 372 5.25 0.05 -19.94
C ALA A 372 5.14 -0.30 -21.45
N SER A 373 3.91 -0.46 -21.97
CA SER A 373 3.65 -0.69 -23.40
C SER A 373 4.04 0.48 -24.29
N ALA A 374 4.02 1.71 -23.77
CA ALA A 374 4.39 2.95 -24.44
C ALA A 374 5.78 3.47 -23.99
N ASN A 375 6.52 2.69 -23.19
CA ASN A 375 7.88 3.01 -22.74
C ASN A 375 8.92 2.00 -23.26
N LYS A 376 8.63 1.33 -24.37
CA LYS A 376 9.43 0.20 -24.89
C LYS A 376 10.84 0.62 -25.26
N ALA A 377 11.02 1.77 -25.91
CA ALA A 377 12.33 2.27 -26.32
C ALA A 377 13.27 2.47 -25.12
N ALA A 378 12.84 3.19 -24.08
CA ALA A 378 13.63 3.38 -22.87
C ALA A 378 13.93 2.04 -22.18
N ARG A 379 12.99 1.09 -22.15
CA ARG A 379 13.21 -0.25 -21.58
C ARG A 379 14.22 -1.08 -22.39
N GLY A 380 14.21 -0.95 -23.72
CA GLY A 380 15.18 -1.57 -24.60
C GLY A 380 16.59 -1.08 -24.29
N LEU A 381 16.77 0.25 -24.18
CA LEU A 381 18.02 0.87 -23.76
C LEU A 381 18.45 0.43 -22.36
N ALA A 382 17.52 0.37 -21.39
CA ALA A 382 17.85 -0.08 -20.04
C ALA A 382 18.35 -1.53 -20.01
N THR A 383 17.82 -2.37 -20.90
CA THR A 383 18.23 -3.78 -21.01
C THR A 383 19.54 -3.94 -21.79
N TYR A 384 19.83 -3.03 -22.72
CA TYR A 384 21.00 -3.08 -23.59
C TYR A 384 22.33 -3.13 -22.81
N VAL A 385 22.52 -2.22 -21.84
CA VAL A 385 23.74 -2.17 -21.01
C VAL A 385 23.96 -3.44 -20.17
N LEU A 386 22.88 -4.17 -19.84
CA LEU A 386 22.96 -5.43 -19.10
C LEU A 386 23.57 -6.58 -19.94
N GLY A 387 23.72 -6.38 -21.26
CA GLY A 387 24.40 -7.29 -22.16
C GLY A 387 25.94 -7.24 -22.06
N GLY A 388 26.50 -6.48 -21.12
CA GLY A 388 27.95 -6.31 -20.95
C GLY A 388 28.55 -5.19 -21.80
N VAL A 389 27.71 -4.34 -22.39
CA VAL A 389 28.13 -3.11 -23.07
C VAL A 389 28.34 -2.05 -21.99
N GLY A 390 29.43 -1.28 -22.07
CA GLY A 390 29.64 -0.13 -21.19
C GLY A 390 28.59 0.97 -21.40
N ASP A 391 28.68 2.03 -20.60
CA ASP A 391 27.82 3.21 -20.78
C ASP A 391 27.94 3.74 -22.21
N THR A 392 26.79 3.89 -22.88
CA THR A 392 26.70 4.22 -24.31
C THR A 392 25.73 5.36 -24.55
N PHE A 393 26.08 6.23 -25.48
CA PHE A 393 25.36 7.46 -25.80
C PHE A 393 25.26 7.60 -27.32
N TRP A 394 24.10 8.01 -27.79
CA TRP A 394 23.82 8.28 -29.21
C TRP A 394 23.22 9.67 -29.32
N MET A 395 23.75 10.48 -30.24
CA MET A 395 23.25 11.82 -30.54
C MET A 395 22.76 11.82 -31.98
N GLU A 396 21.51 12.22 -32.20
CA GLU A 396 20.85 12.28 -33.51
C GLU A 396 20.85 10.94 -34.29
N GLU A 397 21.14 9.83 -33.60
CA GLU A 397 21.21 8.49 -34.14
C GLU A 397 20.33 7.54 -33.32
N SER A 398 19.66 6.61 -34.02
CA SER A 398 18.82 5.58 -33.40
C SER A 398 19.61 4.28 -33.21
N PRO A 399 19.83 3.79 -31.98
CA PRO A 399 20.50 2.53 -31.77
C PRO A 399 19.68 1.34 -32.26
N SER A 400 20.35 0.36 -32.85
CA SER A 400 19.72 -0.84 -33.43
C SER A 400 18.88 -1.64 -32.44
N CYS A 401 19.15 -1.54 -31.12
CA CYS A 401 18.39 -2.22 -30.09
C CYS A 401 16.98 -1.65 -29.87
N ILE A 402 16.65 -0.48 -30.44
CA ILE A 402 15.33 0.14 -30.33
C ILE A 402 14.73 0.58 -31.68
N SER A 403 15.44 0.39 -32.81
CA SER A 403 14.97 0.82 -34.13
C SER A 403 13.58 0.29 -34.49
N ASP A 404 13.32 -1.01 -34.28
CA ASP A 404 12.01 -1.62 -34.55
C ASP A 404 10.87 -0.95 -33.76
N VAL A 405 11.16 -0.54 -32.53
CA VAL A 405 10.19 0.13 -31.65
C VAL A 405 9.88 1.53 -32.20
N LEU A 406 10.92 2.27 -32.60
CA LEU A 406 10.79 3.62 -33.14
C LEU A 406 10.04 3.62 -34.47
N GLU A 407 10.31 2.66 -35.36
CA GLU A 407 9.60 2.51 -36.63
C GLU A 407 8.11 2.22 -36.42
N THR A 408 7.79 1.33 -35.47
CA THR A 408 6.40 1.02 -35.12
C THR A 408 5.66 2.26 -34.61
N GLU A 409 6.30 3.06 -33.75
CA GLU A 409 5.70 4.26 -33.14
C GLU A 409 5.56 5.44 -34.12
N LYS A 410 6.34 5.49 -35.22
CA LYS A 410 6.17 6.49 -36.30
C LYS A 410 5.03 6.16 -37.27
N SER A 411 4.60 4.90 -37.33
CA SER A 411 3.62 4.40 -38.30
C SER A 411 2.15 4.63 -37.91
N VAL A 412 1.91 5.26 -36.75
CA VAL A 412 0.60 5.54 -36.14
C VAL A 412 0.43 7.03 -35.98
#